data_AF-A0A3D2R3C3-F1
#
_entry.id   AF-A0A3D2R3C3-F1
#
_cell.length_a   1.000
_cell.length_b   1.000
_cell.length_c   1.000
_cell.angle_alpha   90.00
_cell.angle_beta   90.00
_cell.angle_gamma   90.00
#
_symmetry.space_group_name_H-M   'P 1'
#
loop_
_entity.id
_entity.type
_entity.pdbx_description
1 polymer ?
#
loop_
_entity_poly.entity_id
_entity_poly.type
_entity_poly.pdbx_seq_one_letter_code
_entity_poly.pdbx_strand_id
1 'polypeptide(L)'
;HKFHGPKGVGFAFIRRGSGLNPMILGGGQERGMRAGTEPVYAVAGMTKALECAYHHLEQEAAYVRSLKERFISGVSALPGVRLNG
;
A
#
# COMPACT_ATOMS: atom_id res chain seq x y z
N HIS A 1 -0.11 0.42 -6.58
CA HIS A 1 0.33 -0.93 -7.03
C HIS A 1 0.37 -2.02 -5.95
N LYS A 2 0.59 -1.73 -4.66
CA LYS A 2 0.61 -2.77 -3.60
C LYS A 2 -0.76 -3.36 -3.23
N PHE A 3 -1.83 -2.65 -3.58
CA PHE A 3 -3.23 -3.06 -3.43
C PHE A 3 -3.94 -3.00 -4.80
N HIS A 4 -3.31 -3.51 -5.86
CA HIS A 4 -3.87 -3.58 -7.22
C HIS A 4 -4.15 -2.26 -7.95
N GLY A 5 -3.81 -1.10 -7.35
CA GLY A 5 -3.90 0.19 -8.04
C GLY A 5 -2.76 0.46 -9.05
N PRO A 6 -2.86 1.53 -9.85
CA PRO A 6 -1.84 1.88 -10.84
C PRO A 6 -0.43 2.08 -10.23
N LYS A 7 0.60 1.98 -11.08
CA LYS A 7 1.99 2.28 -10.72
C LYS A 7 2.22 3.80 -10.80
N GLY A 8 3.22 4.30 -10.07
CA GLY A 8 3.61 5.72 -10.11
C GLY A 8 2.72 6.68 -9.30
N VAL A 9 1.76 6.15 -8.53
CA VAL A 9 0.91 6.92 -7.63
C VAL A 9 0.91 6.31 -6.23
N GLY A 10 0.81 7.18 -5.22
CA GLY A 10 0.76 6.85 -3.81
C GLY A 10 0.18 8.03 -3.04
N PHE A 11 0.09 7.90 -1.73
CA PHE A 11 -0.32 8.98 -0.84
C PHE A 11 0.55 8.98 0.41
N ALA A 12 0.59 10.13 1.08
CA ALA A 12 1.19 10.27 2.41
C ALA A 12 0.15 10.91 3.34
N PHE A 13 -0.10 10.28 4.49
CA PHE A 13 -0.86 10.92 5.54
C PHE A 13 0.06 11.84 6.33
N ILE A 14 -0.26 13.13 6.36
CA ILE A 14 0.52 14.14 7.07
C ILE A 14 -0.36 14.75 8.16
N ARG A 15 0.03 14.52 9.42
CA ARG A 15 -0.63 15.15 10.57
C ARG A 15 -0.45 16.66 10.51
N ARG A 16 -1.54 17.41 10.76
CA ARG A 16 -1.48 18.88 10.88
C ARG A 16 -0.49 19.27 11.97
N GLY A 17 0.37 20.25 11.68
CA GLY A 17 1.40 20.72 12.61
C GLY A 17 2.64 19.82 12.71
N SER A 18 2.85 18.91 11.75
CA SER A 18 4.05 18.05 11.71
C SER A 18 5.36 18.78 11.43
N GLY A 19 5.32 20.05 10.98
CA GLY A 19 6.51 20.82 10.63
C GLY A 19 7.26 20.28 9.41
N LEU A 20 6.66 19.36 8.65
CA LEU A 20 7.23 18.81 7.42
C LEU A 20 7.35 19.89 6.35
N ASN A 21 8.50 19.95 5.69
CA ASN A 21 8.74 20.79 4.53
C ASN A 21 8.58 19.97 3.23
N PRO A 22 8.12 20.59 2.13
CA PRO A 22 8.03 19.92 0.83
C PRO A 22 9.41 19.50 0.33
N MET A 23 9.52 18.27 -0.19
CA MET A 23 10.74 17.81 -0.88
C MET A 23 10.82 18.28 -2.33
N ILE A 24 9.66 18.51 -2.96
CA ILE A 24 9.54 18.96 -4.35
C ILE A 24 8.91 20.34 -4.32
N LEU A 25 9.69 21.36 -4.70
CA LEU A 25 9.31 22.77 -4.69
C LEU A 25 8.74 23.19 -6.06
N GLY A 26 7.83 24.16 -6.07
CA GLY A 26 7.16 24.65 -7.27
C GLY A 26 5.80 25.27 -6.96
N GLY A 27 4.77 24.92 -7.74
CA GLY A 27 3.39 25.38 -7.53
C GLY A 27 2.76 24.89 -6.22
N GLY A 28 1.53 25.34 -5.96
CA GLY A 28 0.78 25.07 -4.72
C GLY A 28 0.02 23.74 -4.66
N GLN A 29 0.32 22.78 -5.54
CA GLN A 29 -0.31 21.45 -5.54
C GLN A 29 -0.14 20.75 -4.19
N GLU A 30 -1.05 19.82 -3.86
CA GLU A 30 -1.01 19.06 -2.59
C GLU A 30 -0.85 19.98 -1.35
N ARG A 31 -1.52 21.14 -1.35
CA ARG A 31 -1.43 22.18 -0.30
C ARG A 31 -0.01 22.73 -0.09
N GLY A 32 0.79 22.76 -1.15
CA GLY A 32 2.19 23.18 -1.12
C GLY A 32 3.15 22.12 -0.56
N MET A 33 2.68 20.90 -0.26
CA MET A 33 3.53 19.83 0.31
C MET A 33 4.29 19.04 -0.76
N ARG A 34 3.84 19.08 -2.02
CA ARG A 34 4.50 18.43 -3.14
C ARG A 34 4.08 19.13 -4.43
N ALA A 35 5.00 19.81 -5.08
CA ALA A 35 4.73 20.47 -6.34
C ALA A 35 4.59 19.49 -7.52
N GLY A 36 3.95 19.97 -8.59
CA GLY A 36 3.74 19.26 -9.85
C GLY A 36 2.29 18.84 -10.04
N THR A 37 1.76 19.08 -11.25
CA THR A 37 0.36 18.80 -11.60
C THR A 37 -0.08 17.40 -11.21
N GLU A 38 -1.23 17.32 -10.57
CA GLU A 38 -1.77 16.07 -10.03
C GLU A 38 -2.17 15.12 -11.16
N PRO A 39 -1.73 13.85 -11.13
CA PRO A 39 -2.14 12.85 -12.11
C PRO A 39 -3.55 12.33 -11.75
N VAL A 40 -4.59 13.13 -12.02
CA VAL A 40 -5.99 12.87 -11.60
C VAL A 40 -6.48 11.46 -11.94
N TYR A 41 -6.16 10.96 -13.15
CA TYR A 41 -6.52 9.60 -13.57
C TYR A 41 -5.88 8.52 -12.67
N ALA A 42 -4.63 8.72 -12.26
CA ALA A 42 -3.91 7.78 -11.42
C ALA A 42 -4.43 7.84 -9.97
N VAL A 43 -4.78 9.03 -9.49
CA VAL A 43 -5.43 9.22 -8.19
C VAL A 43 -6.78 8.50 -8.16
N ALA A 44 -7.64 8.70 -9.16
CA ALA A 44 -8.92 8.01 -9.27
C ALA A 44 -8.77 6.49 -9.29
N GLY A 45 -7.82 5.98 -10.10
CA GLY A 45 -7.53 4.54 -10.16
C GLY A 45 -6.99 3.97 -8.83
N MET A 46 -6.16 4.74 -8.11
CA MET A 46 -5.68 4.35 -6.79
C MET A 46 -6.81 4.31 -5.76
N THR A 47 -7.68 5.32 -5.73
CA THR A 47 -8.85 5.37 -4.84
C THR A 47 -9.74 4.16 -5.05
N LYS A 48 -10.08 3.84 -6.31
CA LYS A 48 -10.93 2.68 -6.60
C LYS A 48 -10.30 1.37 -6.16
N ALA A 49 -8.99 1.22 -6.38
CA ALA A 49 -8.28 0.02 -5.95
C ALA A 49 -8.24 -0.11 -4.43
N LEU A 50 -8.08 1.01 -3.70
CA LEU A 50 -8.10 1.01 -2.24
C LEU A 50 -9.48 0.63 -1.69
N GLU A 51 -10.57 1.18 -2.26
CA GLU A 51 -11.95 0.80 -1.90
C GLU A 51 -12.19 -0.69 -2.07
N CYS A 52 -11.83 -1.25 -3.24
CA CYS A 52 -11.99 -2.68 -3.51
C CYS A 52 -11.16 -3.54 -2.55
N ALA A 53 -9.92 -3.15 -2.26
CA ALA A 53 -9.06 -3.87 -1.32
C ALA A 53 -9.63 -3.82 0.11
N TYR A 54 -10.16 -2.68 0.55
CA TYR A 54 -10.75 -2.54 1.88
C TYR A 54 -12.02 -3.37 2.04
N HIS A 55 -12.86 -3.44 1.01
CA HIS A 55 -14.11 -4.21 1.03
C HIS A 55 -13.87 -5.71 1.29
N HIS A 56 -12.74 -6.26 0.84
CA HIS A 56 -12.41 -7.68 0.97
C HIS A 56 -11.29 -7.94 1.99
N LEU A 57 -10.85 -6.92 2.72
CA LEU A 57 -9.62 -6.97 3.53
C LEU A 57 -9.61 -8.13 4.52
N GLU A 58 -10.69 -8.30 5.29
CA GLU A 58 -10.77 -9.35 6.31
C GLU A 58 -10.78 -10.75 5.68
N GLN A 59 -11.55 -10.92 4.61
CA GLN A 59 -11.72 -12.20 3.90
C GLN A 59 -10.41 -12.61 3.22
N GLU A 60 -9.78 -11.70 2.49
CA GLU A 60 -8.50 -11.95 1.82
C GLU A 60 -7.37 -12.16 2.84
N ALA A 61 -7.34 -11.40 3.93
CA ALA A 61 -6.35 -11.60 4.99
C ALA A 61 -6.47 -12.99 5.63
N ALA A 62 -7.69 -13.44 5.92
CA ALA A 62 -7.94 -14.78 6.45
C ALA A 62 -7.52 -15.87 5.45
N TYR A 63 -7.87 -15.72 4.18
CA TYR A 63 -7.52 -16.67 3.12
C TYR A 63 -6.00 -16.75 2.90
N VAL A 64 -5.31 -15.61 2.78
CA VAL A 64 -3.84 -15.59 2.59
C VAL A 64 -3.13 -16.16 3.82
N ARG A 65 -3.64 -15.90 5.03
CA ARG A 65 -3.11 -16.50 6.26
C ARG A 65 -3.25 -18.02 6.25
N SER A 66 -4.40 -18.56 5.87
CA SER A 66 -4.60 -20.02 5.84
C SER A 66 -3.70 -20.70 4.80
N LEU A 67 -3.48 -20.07 3.65
CA LEU A 67 -2.51 -20.54 2.65
C LEU A 67 -1.08 -20.55 3.20
N LYS A 68 -0.70 -19.47 3.90
CA LYS A 68 0.61 -19.38 4.55
C LYS A 68 0.79 -20.49 5.59
N GLU A 69 -0.18 -20.71 6.47
CA GLU A 69 -0.15 -21.76 7.49
C GLU A 69 -0.05 -23.15 6.86
N ARG A 70 -0.85 -23.43 5.83
CA ARG A 70 -0.79 -24.70 5.09
C ARG A 70 0.59 -24.93 4.48
N PHE A 71 1.17 -23.90 3.86
CA PHE A 71 2.50 -24.00 3.27
C PHE A 71 3.56 -24.27 4.34
N ILE A 72 3.55 -23.48 5.43
CA ILE A 72 4.48 -23.64 6.55
C ILE A 72 4.39 -25.05 7.12
N SER A 73 3.18 -25.53 7.42
CA SER A 73 2.97 -26.88 7.96
C SER A 73 3.54 -27.97 7.04
N GLY A 74 3.43 -27.80 5.72
CA GLY A 74 3.96 -28.77 4.76
C GLY A 74 5.48 -28.78 4.70
N VAL A 75 6.12 -27.61 4.72
CA VAL A 75 7.58 -27.50 4.60
C VAL A 75 8.32 -27.72 5.92
N SER A 76 7.68 -27.51 7.07
CA SER A 76 8.28 -27.72 8.39
C SER A 76 8.65 -29.18 8.67
N ALA A 77 8.09 -30.13 7.93
CA ALA A 77 8.46 -31.54 8.01
C ALA A 77 9.81 -31.86 7.33
N LEU A 78 10.35 -30.94 6.53
CA LEU A 78 11.58 -31.16 5.78
C LEU A 78 12.83 -30.87 6.63
N PRO A 79 13.87 -31.74 6.59
CA PRO A 79 15.12 -31.50 7.30
C PRO A 79 15.80 -30.20 6.86
N GLY A 80 16.29 -29.43 7.83
CA GLY A 80 17.06 -28.21 7.55
C GLY A 80 16.22 -26.97 7.23
N VAL A 81 14.89 -27.07 7.14
CA VAL A 81 14.01 -25.92 6.96
C VAL A 81 13.87 -25.14 8.27
N ARG A 82 14.00 -23.82 8.19
CA ARG A 82 13.71 -22.88 9.27
C ARG A 82 12.87 -21.73 8.74
N LEU A 83 11.91 -21.30 9.54
CA LEU A 83 11.16 -20.08 9.25
C LEU A 83 12.01 -18.88 9.67
N ASN A 84 12.17 -17.93 8.76
CA ASN A 84 12.73 -16.62 9.08
C ASN A 84 11.55 -15.68 9.34
N GLY A 85 11.60 -15.01 10.50
CA GLY A 85 10.57 -14.07 10.97
C GLY A 85 11.01 -12.64 10.74
#